data_AF-A0A940UL45-F1
#
_entry.id   AF-A0A940UL45-F1
#
_cell.length_a   1.000
_cell.length_b   1.000
_cell.length_c   1.000
_cell.angle_alpha   90.00
_cell.angle_beta   90.00
_cell.angle_gamma   90.00
#
_symmetry.space_group_name_H-M   'P 1'
#
loop_
_entity.id
_entity.type
_entity.pdbx_description
1 polymer ?
#
loop_
_entity_poly.entity_id
_entity_poly.type
_entity_poly.pdbx_seq_one_letter_code
_entity_poly.pdbx_strand_id
1 'polypeptide(L)'
;LLVLAKRDITWKSTLKSISDSLKIACMVLMLILGATILGHFFAATKTPYLVADWLGGLPLHRTMVMVIIIFVYLIGGSFIEDLAFLILATPIFLPLVLKLGYDPIWFGVIVCVTSMIGIILPPMAVNVFVVSGIAKVPIGTVYKGIYPYLMGMSVCLLILLLFPGISLWLPNLLMK
;
A
#
# COMPACT_ATOMS: atom_id res chain seq x y z
N LEU A 1 11.35 21.68 14.32
CA LEU A 1 10.92 22.58 15.42
C LEU A 1 11.78 22.42 16.68
N LEU A 2 11.95 21.21 17.23
CA LEU A 2 12.81 20.97 18.41
C LEU A 2 14.28 21.39 18.25
N VAL A 3 14.87 21.23 17.06
CA VAL A 3 16.27 21.60 16.78
C VAL A 3 16.47 23.13 16.63
N LEU A 4 15.46 23.84 16.09
CA LEU A 4 15.43 25.31 16.04
C LEU A 4 15.37 25.90 17.45
N ALA A 5 14.61 25.28 18.35
CA ALA A 5 14.51 25.70 19.75
C ALA A 5 15.81 25.45 20.56
N LYS A 6 16.62 24.44 20.17
CA LYS A 6 17.90 24.12 20.83
C LYS A 6 19.12 24.89 20.28
N ARG A 7 18.98 25.72 19.24
CA ARG A 7 20.08 26.49 18.61
C ARG A 7 21.27 25.65 18.06
N ASP A 8 21.14 24.33 17.96
CA ASP A 8 22.19 23.41 17.46
C ASP A 8 22.21 23.26 15.92
N ILE A 9 21.69 24.24 15.16
CA ILE A 9 21.64 24.14 13.69
C ILE A 9 22.96 24.63 13.09
N THR A 10 23.81 23.68 12.73
CA THR A 10 24.97 23.97 11.87
C THR A 10 24.57 23.85 10.40
N TRP A 11 25.00 24.78 9.54
CA TRP A 11 24.76 24.74 8.09
C TRP A 11 25.08 23.38 7.44
N LYS A 12 26.15 22.72 7.91
CA LYS A 12 26.55 21.37 7.50
C LYS A 12 25.52 20.28 7.86
N SER A 13 24.86 20.38 9.02
CA SER A 13 23.84 19.42 9.47
C SER A 13 22.55 19.55 8.66
N THR A 14 22.16 20.79 8.33
CA THR A 14 21.00 21.06 7.46
C THR A 14 21.23 20.53 6.06
N LEU A 15 22.38 20.82 5.44
CA LEU A 15 22.72 20.29 4.11
C LEU A 15 22.77 18.75 4.10
N LYS A 16 23.31 18.13 5.15
CA LYS A 16 23.34 16.67 5.27
C LYS A 16 21.94 16.07 5.34
N SER A 17 21.05 16.66 6.17
CA SER A 17 19.67 16.19 6.32
C SER A 17 18.86 16.33 5.02
N ILE A 18 19.07 17.42 4.28
CA ILE A 18 18.47 17.62 2.96
C ILE A 18 19.00 16.57 1.97
N SER A 19 20.31 16.32 1.94
CA SER A 19 20.91 15.30 1.07
C SER A 19 20.38 13.89 1.37
N ASP A 20 20.27 13.52 2.64
CA ASP A 20 19.76 12.21 3.04
C ASP A 20 18.27 12.06 2.69
N SER A 21 17.47 13.10 2.90
CA SER A 21 16.06 13.12 2.46
C SER A 21 15.92 13.02 0.94
N LEU A 22 16.79 13.72 0.19
CA LEU A 22 16.79 13.70 -1.27
C LEU A 22 17.16 12.32 -1.82
N LYS A 23 18.09 11.60 -1.20
CA LYS A 23 18.43 10.23 -1.60
C LYS A 23 17.23 9.29 -1.48
N ILE A 24 16.49 9.37 -0.38
CA ILE A 24 15.27 8.57 -0.19
C ILE A 24 14.26 8.94 -1.29
N ALA A 25 14.01 10.23 -1.51
CA ALA A 25 13.11 10.68 -2.56
C ALA A 25 13.52 10.18 -3.97
N CYS A 26 14.82 10.24 -4.30
CA CYS A 26 15.34 9.72 -5.57
C CYS A 26 15.14 8.20 -5.71
N MET A 27 15.33 7.42 -4.64
CA MET A 27 15.06 5.98 -4.64
C MET A 27 13.59 5.70 -4.97
N VAL A 28 12.66 6.42 -4.32
CA VAL A 28 11.22 6.28 -4.59
C VAL A 28 10.89 6.65 -6.04
N LEU A 29 11.40 7.79 -6.53
CA LEU A 29 11.15 8.24 -7.91
C LEU A 29 11.67 7.23 -8.95
N MET A 30 12.84 6.63 -8.73
CA MET A 30 13.38 5.58 -9.59
C MET A 30 12.49 4.33 -9.62
N LEU A 31 11.95 3.92 -8.46
CA LEU A 31 10.99 2.82 -8.39
C LEU A 31 9.69 3.14 -9.13
N ILE A 32 9.17 4.37 -9.00
CA ILE A 32 7.98 4.83 -9.72
C ILE A 32 8.23 4.79 -11.24
N LEU A 33 9.40 5.24 -11.71
CA LEU A 33 9.77 5.16 -13.12
C LEU A 33 9.81 3.71 -13.62
N GLY A 34 10.43 2.80 -12.88
CA GLY A 34 10.44 1.37 -13.22
C GLY A 34 9.04 0.76 -13.25
N ALA A 35 8.22 1.06 -12.24
CA ALA A 35 6.85 0.58 -12.12
C ALA A 35 5.94 1.10 -13.23
N THR A 36 6.10 2.37 -13.62
CA THR A 36 5.32 2.96 -14.73
C THR A 36 5.69 2.35 -16.07
N ILE A 37 6.98 2.12 -16.35
CA ILE A 37 7.43 1.43 -17.57
C ILE A 37 6.86 0.01 -17.61
N LEU A 38 6.95 -0.73 -16.50
CA LEU A 38 6.43 -2.09 -16.40
C LEU A 38 4.88 -2.13 -16.49
N GLY A 39 4.20 -1.13 -15.93
CA GLY A 39 2.75 -0.95 -16.08
C GLY A 39 2.34 -0.74 -17.54
N HIS A 40 3.07 0.09 -18.29
CA HIS A 40 2.85 0.26 -19.74
C HIS A 40 3.12 -1.04 -20.51
N PHE A 41 4.16 -1.78 -20.14
CA PHE A 41 4.44 -3.08 -20.74
C PHE A 41 3.30 -4.10 -20.51
N PHE A 42 2.74 -4.16 -19.30
CA PHE A 42 1.60 -5.02 -19.01
C PHE A 42 0.32 -4.59 -19.72
N ALA A 43 0.08 -3.28 -19.82
CA ALA A 43 -1.02 -2.74 -20.62
C ALA A 43 -0.87 -3.11 -22.11
N ALA A 44 0.33 -2.99 -22.67
CA ALA A 44 0.61 -3.32 -24.07
C ALA A 44 0.46 -4.83 -24.36
N THR A 45 0.95 -5.68 -23.46
CA THR A 45 0.86 -7.15 -23.61
C THR A 45 -0.53 -7.72 -23.33
N LYS A 46 -1.47 -6.91 -22.83
CA LYS A 46 -2.82 -7.33 -22.41
C LYS A 46 -2.80 -8.48 -21.39
N THR A 47 -1.68 -8.67 -20.69
CA THR A 47 -1.52 -9.69 -19.64
C THR A 47 -2.63 -9.59 -18.58
N PRO A 48 -3.03 -8.39 -18.09
CA PRO A 48 -4.12 -8.26 -17.13
C PRO A 48 -5.46 -8.81 -17.65
N TYR A 49 -5.73 -8.67 -18.95
CA TYR A 49 -6.96 -9.18 -19.58
C TYR A 49 -6.96 -10.69 -19.73
N LEU A 50 -5.81 -11.29 -20.07
CA LEU A 50 -5.63 -12.74 -20.16
C LEU A 50 -5.78 -13.42 -18.80
N VAL A 51 -5.18 -12.84 -17.75
CA VAL A 51 -5.35 -13.33 -16.37
C VAL A 51 -6.81 -13.20 -15.93
N ALA A 52 -7.50 -12.12 -16.32
CA ALA A 52 -8.91 -11.94 -16.02
C ALA A 52 -9.84 -12.90 -16.76
N ASP A 53 -9.56 -13.24 -18.02
CA ASP A 53 -10.33 -14.25 -18.75
C ASP A 53 -10.08 -15.65 -18.18
N TRP A 54 -8.84 -15.95 -17.79
CA TRP A 54 -8.51 -17.21 -17.13
C TRP A 54 -9.21 -17.34 -15.77
N LEU A 55 -9.23 -16.27 -14.95
CA LEU A 55 -9.96 -16.21 -13.70
C LEU A 55 -11.48 -16.24 -13.90
N GLY A 56 -11.99 -15.63 -14.97
CA GLY A 56 -13.41 -15.68 -15.34
C GLY A 56 -13.89 -17.05 -15.82
N GLY A 57 -12.98 -17.89 -16.32
CA GLY A 57 -13.24 -19.29 -16.66
C GLY A 57 -13.22 -20.24 -15.46
N LEU A 58 -12.70 -19.80 -14.32
CA LEU A 58 -12.75 -20.58 -13.09
C LEU A 58 -14.12 -20.41 -12.42
N PRO A 59 -14.73 -21.49 -11.88
CA PRO A 59 -15.98 -21.43 -11.13
C PRO A 59 -15.77 -20.86 -9.72
N LEU A 60 -15.06 -19.73 -9.61
CA LEU A 60 -14.74 -19.08 -8.34
C LEU A 60 -15.71 -17.94 -8.06
N HIS A 61 -16.17 -17.86 -6.80
CA HIS A 61 -16.98 -16.74 -6.35
C HIS A 61 -16.18 -15.43 -6.42
N ARG A 62 -16.79 -14.34 -6.90
CA ARG A 62 -16.14 -13.02 -7.10
C ARG A 62 -15.43 -12.52 -5.84
N THR A 63 -15.94 -12.86 -4.66
CA THR A 63 -15.34 -12.54 -3.35
C THR A 63 -14.03 -13.29 -3.09
N MET A 64 -13.92 -14.54 -3.55
CA MET A 64 -12.70 -15.35 -3.36
C MET A 64 -11.54 -14.78 -4.16
N VAL A 65 -11.79 -14.32 -5.39
CA VAL A 65 -10.78 -13.62 -6.20
C VAL A 65 -10.32 -12.33 -5.51
N MET A 66 -11.25 -11.56 -4.93
CA MET A 66 -10.90 -10.35 -4.16
C MET A 66 -10.03 -10.66 -2.93
N VAL A 67 -10.34 -11.73 -2.19
CA VAL A 67 -9.53 -12.14 -1.03
C VAL A 67 -8.10 -12.51 -1.47
N ILE A 68 -7.94 -13.19 -2.61
CA ILE A 68 -6.63 -13.51 -3.18
C ILE A 68 -5.87 -12.23 -3.53
N ILE A 69 -6.53 -11.25 -4.18
CA ILE A 69 -5.91 -9.96 -4.52
C ILE A 69 -5.44 -9.26 -3.24
N ILE A 70 -6.28 -9.16 -2.21
CA ILE A 70 -5.92 -8.53 -0.93
C ILE A 70 -4.73 -9.24 -0.29
N PHE A 71 -4.69 -10.58 -0.34
CA PHE A 71 -3.57 -11.34 0.18
C PHE A 71 -2.27 -11.08 -0.58
N VAL A 72 -2.34 -10.97 -1.91
CA VAL A 72 -1.19 -10.58 -2.75
C VAL A 72 -0.73 -9.17 -2.42
N TYR A 73 -1.64 -8.22 -2.17
CA TYR A 73 -1.29 -6.87 -1.74
C TYR A 73 -0.66 -6.83 -0.36
N LEU A 74 -1.16 -7.64 0.58
CA LEU A 74 -0.66 -7.70 1.94
C LEU A 74 0.76 -8.31 2.00
N ILE A 75 1.02 -9.34 1.20
CA ILE A 75 2.38 -9.90 1.05
C ILE A 75 3.26 -8.95 0.25
N GLY A 76 2.83 -8.52 -0.94
CA GLY A 76 3.61 -7.67 -1.83
C GLY A 76 4.02 -6.35 -1.20
N GLY A 77 3.09 -5.65 -0.56
CA GLY A 77 3.34 -4.40 0.17
C GLY A 77 4.14 -4.59 1.46
N SER A 78 4.34 -5.82 1.91
CA SER A 78 5.23 -6.11 3.04
C SER A 78 6.67 -6.40 2.61
N PHE A 79 6.94 -6.68 1.33
CA PHE A 79 8.29 -6.91 0.79
C PHE A 79 8.84 -5.71 0.04
N ILE A 80 7.98 -5.07 -0.75
CA ILE A 80 8.29 -3.91 -1.59
C ILE A 80 7.72 -2.67 -0.90
N GLU A 81 8.37 -1.52 -1.07
CA GLU A 81 7.81 -0.23 -0.66
C GLU A 81 6.37 -0.07 -1.17
N ASP A 82 5.47 0.31 -0.27
CA ASP A 82 4.01 0.23 -0.45
C ASP A 82 3.53 1.06 -1.65
N LEU A 83 4.08 2.27 -1.81
CA LEU A 83 3.73 3.15 -2.93
C LEU A 83 4.16 2.59 -4.27
N ALA A 84 5.39 2.06 -4.35
CA ALA A 84 5.93 1.48 -5.58
C ALA A 84 5.13 0.23 -5.99
N PHE A 85 4.79 -0.64 -5.02
CA PHE A 85 3.97 -1.81 -5.26
C PHE A 85 2.55 -1.42 -5.71
N LEU A 86 1.95 -0.41 -5.08
CA LEU A 86 0.63 0.09 -5.46
C LEU A 86 0.60 0.58 -6.91
N ILE A 87 1.60 1.37 -7.33
CA ILE A 87 1.70 1.87 -8.71
C ILE A 87 1.90 0.73 -9.71
N LEU A 88 2.67 -0.29 -9.34
CA LEU A 88 2.91 -1.46 -10.19
C LEU A 88 1.69 -2.38 -10.32
N ALA A 89 1.05 -2.70 -9.21
CA ALA A 89 0.02 -3.73 -9.12
C ALA A 89 -1.35 -3.22 -9.60
N THR A 90 -1.65 -1.93 -9.39
CA THR A 90 -2.93 -1.33 -9.79
C THR A 90 -3.28 -1.52 -11.28
N PRO A 91 -2.41 -1.24 -12.27
CA PRO A 91 -2.75 -1.46 -13.68
C PRO A 91 -3.01 -2.93 -14.02
N ILE A 92 -2.53 -3.86 -13.19
CA ILE A 92 -2.73 -5.30 -13.36
C ILE A 92 -4.08 -5.73 -12.75
N PHE A 93 -4.36 -5.32 -11.52
CA PHE A 93 -5.55 -5.79 -10.79
C PHE A 93 -6.81 -4.96 -11.07
N LEU A 94 -6.67 -3.67 -11.40
CA LEU A 94 -7.81 -2.80 -11.71
C LEU A 94 -8.71 -3.34 -12.85
N PRO A 95 -8.19 -3.71 -14.04
CA PRO A 95 -9.05 -4.23 -15.11
C PRO A 95 -9.72 -5.57 -14.75
N LEU A 96 -9.06 -6.39 -13.93
CA LEU A 96 -9.64 -7.64 -13.41
C LEU A 96 -10.82 -7.35 -12.49
N VAL A 97 -10.66 -6.41 -11.55
CA VAL A 97 -11.69 -6.02 -10.58
C VAL A 97 -12.89 -5.37 -11.26
N LEU A 98 -12.66 -4.55 -12.28
CA LEU A 98 -13.71 -3.99 -13.14
C LEU A 98 -14.49 -5.08 -13.90
N LYS A 99 -13.81 -6.10 -14.45
CA LYS A 99 -14.49 -7.26 -15.08
C LYS A 99 -15.36 -8.06 -14.11
N LEU A 100 -14.97 -8.14 -12.84
CA LEU A 100 -15.77 -8.78 -11.79
C LEU A 100 -16.99 -7.94 -11.36
N GLY A 101 -17.10 -6.69 -11.83
CA GLY A 101 -18.20 -5.77 -11.57
C GLY A 101 -18.07 -4.98 -10.28
N TYR A 102 -16.85 -4.85 -9.73
CA TYR A 102 -16.58 -4.00 -8.57
C TYR A 102 -16.28 -2.57 -9.00
N ASP A 103 -16.54 -1.63 -8.09
CA ASP A 103 -16.28 -0.22 -8.30
C ASP A 103 -14.77 0.10 -8.13
N PRO A 104 -14.16 0.90 -9.03
CA PRO A 104 -12.74 1.24 -8.98
C PRO A 104 -12.35 2.08 -7.76
N ILE A 105 -13.25 2.95 -7.28
CA ILE A 105 -13.01 3.77 -6.09
C ILE A 105 -12.99 2.88 -4.85
N TRP A 106 -13.96 1.97 -4.74
CA TRP A 106 -13.99 1.00 -3.65
C TRP A 106 -12.72 0.13 -3.62
N PHE A 107 -12.26 -0.33 -4.79
CA PHE A 107 -11.01 -1.08 -4.92
C PHE A 107 -9.80 -0.25 -4.47
N GLY A 108 -9.70 1.00 -4.90
CA GLY A 108 -8.63 1.91 -4.49
C GLY A 108 -8.56 2.08 -2.97
N VAL A 109 -9.72 2.27 -2.31
CA VAL A 109 -9.79 2.37 -0.84
C VAL A 109 -9.29 1.09 -0.17
N ILE A 110 -9.71 -0.07 -0.63
CA ILE A 110 -9.28 -1.36 -0.07
C ILE A 110 -7.78 -1.57 -0.22
N VAL A 111 -7.25 -1.29 -1.40
CA VAL A 111 -5.81 -1.43 -1.67
C VAL A 111 -5.00 -0.49 -0.79
N CYS A 112 -5.43 0.77 -0.63
CA CYS A 112 -4.78 1.73 0.28
C CYS A 112 -4.74 1.23 1.74
N VAL A 113 -5.87 0.75 2.26
CA VAL A 113 -5.95 0.22 3.63
C VAL A 113 -5.10 -1.05 3.77
N THR A 114 -5.14 -1.95 2.78
CA THR A 114 -4.36 -3.19 2.78
C THR A 114 -2.85 -2.91 2.76
N SER A 115 -2.40 -1.95 1.94
CA SER A 115 -0.99 -1.55 1.88
C SER A 115 -0.50 -0.95 3.20
N MET A 116 -1.33 -0.16 3.88
CA MET A 116 -1.01 0.37 5.22
C MET A 116 -0.89 -0.73 6.29
N ILE A 117 -1.64 -1.83 6.15
CA ILE A 117 -1.48 -3.02 7.00
C ILE A 117 -0.18 -3.75 6.63
N GLY A 118 0.12 -3.88 5.33
CA GLY A 118 1.29 -4.59 4.80
C GLY A 118 2.63 -4.04 5.31
N ILE A 119 2.79 -2.71 5.38
CA ILE A 119 4.05 -2.08 5.82
C ILE A 119 4.39 -2.32 7.31
N ILE A 120 3.40 -2.74 8.10
CA ILE A 120 3.53 -3.04 9.53
C ILE A 120 3.79 -4.54 9.76
N LEU A 121 3.43 -5.39 8.79
CA LEU A 121 3.51 -6.83 8.95
C LEU A 121 4.97 -7.33 9.00
N PRO A 122 5.25 -8.42 9.75
CA PRO A 122 6.62 -8.88 10.09
C PRO A 122 7.64 -9.15 8.98
N PRO A 123 7.32 -9.52 7.72
CA PRO A 123 8.37 -9.91 6.76
C PRO A 123 9.42 -8.82 6.50
N MET A 124 9.04 -7.55 6.33
CA MET A 124 10.01 -6.43 6.28
C MET A 124 9.71 -5.27 7.22
N ALA A 125 8.47 -5.14 7.74
CA ALA A 125 8.05 -4.26 8.84
C ALA A 125 8.79 -2.93 9.00
N VAL A 126 9.05 -2.20 7.91
CA VAL A 126 10.07 -1.12 7.88
C VAL A 126 9.80 -0.08 8.97
N ASN A 127 8.53 0.29 9.17
CA ASN A 127 8.11 1.23 10.20
C ASN A 127 8.40 0.74 11.63
N VAL A 128 8.22 -0.56 11.89
CA VAL A 128 8.51 -1.17 13.19
C VAL A 128 10.02 -1.21 13.46
N PHE A 129 10.82 -1.51 12.44
CA PHE A 129 12.28 -1.48 12.54
C PHE A 129 12.83 -0.08 12.83
N VAL A 130 12.30 0.95 12.15
CA VAL A 130 12.69 2.35 12.39
C VAL A 130 12.37 2.76 13.83
N VAL A 131 11.16 2.47 14.31
CA VAL A 131 10.75 2.80 15.68
C VAL A 131 11.58 2.03 16.71
N SER A 132 11.82 0.73 16.50
CA SER A 132 12.67 -0.09 17.37
C SER A 132 14.10 0.45 17.43
N GLY A 133 14.67 0.89 16.31
CA GLY A 133 16.01 1.48 16.24
C GLY A 133 16.13 2.81 16.99
N ILE A 134 15.12 3.68 16.88
CA ILE A 134 15.11 4.99 17.56
C ILE A 134 14.87 4.82 19.06
N ALA A 135 13.90 3.99 19.45
CA ALA A 135 13.51 3.78 20.83
C ALA A 135 14.41 2.78 21.57
N LYS A 136 15.30 2.07 20.86
CA LYS A 136 16.21 1.03 21.40
C LYS A 136 15.49 -0.06 22.21
N VAL A 137 14.26 -0.38 21.82
CA VAL A 137 13.44 -1.45 22.42
C VAL A 137 13.36 -2.62 21.45
N PRO A 138 13.27 -3.87 21.95
CA PRO A 138 13.17 -5.04 21.07
C PRO A 138 11.87 -4.99 20.25
N ILE A 139 11.95 -5.46 19.00
CA ILE A 139 10.85 -5.44 18.02
C ILE A 139 9.56 -6.06 18.58
N GLY A 140 9.68 -7.13 19.39
CA GLY A 140 8.52 -7.75 20.04
C GLY A 140 7.75 -6.83 21.00
N THR A 141 8.43 -5.88 21.65
CA THR A 141 7.76 -4.87 22.51
C THR A 141 7.01 -3.85 21.67
N VAL A 142 7.59 -3.45 20.54
CA VAL A 142 6.93 -2.54 19.59
C VAL A 142 5.69 -3.21 19.00
N TYR A 143 5.77 -4.49 18.62
CA TYR A 143 4.62 -5.26 18.13
C TYR A 143 3.50 -5.40 19.14
N LYS A 144 3.82 -5.59 20.43
CA LYS A 144 2.79 -5.58 21.49
C LYS A 144 2.03 -4.26 21.55
N GLY A 145 2.72 -3.13 21.33
CA GLY A 145 2.08 -1.82 21.26
C GLY A 145 1.27 -1.59 19.97
N ILE A 146 1.71 -2.16 18.86
CA ILE A 146 1.07 -1.98 17.54
C ILE A 146 -0.11 -2.95 17.33
N TYR A 147 -0.14 -4.10 17.99
CA TYR A 147 -1.20 -5.09 17.85
C TYR A 147 -2.64 -4.53 17.93
N PRO A 148 -3.01 -3.65 18.89
CA PRO A 148 -4.34 -3.03 18.90
C PRO A 148 -4.63 -2.18 17.65
N TYR A 149 -3.62 -1.49 17.11
CA TYR A 149 -3.75 -0.73 15.87
C TYR A 149 -3.95 -1.66 14.66
N LEU A 150 -3.17 -2.75 14.58
CA LEU A 150 -3.28 -3.74 13.51
C LEU A 150 -4.66 -4.42 13.50
N MET A 151 -5.19 -4.75 14.68
CA MET A 151 -6.57 -5.24 14.82
C MET A 151 -7.59 -4.21 14.35
N GLY A 152 -7.45 -2.94 14.75
CA GLY A 152 -8.34 -1.87 14.31
C GLY A 152 -8.36 -1.70 12.78
N MET A 153 -7.18 -1.71 12.14
CA MET A 153 -7.09 -1.65 10.67
C MET A 153 -7.70 -2.87 9.99
N SER A 154 -7.48 -4.07 10.55
CA SER A 154 -8.05 -5.31 10.00
C SER A 154 -9.58 -5.32 10.10
N VAL A 155 -10.14 -4.83 11.22
CA VAL A 155 -11.58 -4.66 11.39
C VAL A 155 -12.12 -3.63 10.41
N CYS A 156 -11.42 -2.51 10.22
CA CYS A 156 -11.79 -1.50 9.22
C CYS A 156 -11.83 -2.10 7.81
N LEU A 157 -10.82 -2.89 7.44
CA LEU A 157 -10.78 -3.60 6.15
C LEU A 157 -11.97 -4.57 5.99
N LEU A 158 -12.31 -5.34 7.03
CA LEU A 158 -13.47 -6.23 7.01
C LEU A 158 -14.79 -5.46 6.84
N ILE A 159 -14.95 -4.33 7.53
CA ILE A 159 -16.14 -3.48 7.40
C ILE A 159 -16.24 -2.94 5.97
N LEU A 160 -15.14 -2.45 5.38
CA LEU A 160 -15.11 -1.94 4.02
C LEU A 160 -15.40 -3.04 2.97
N LEU A 161 -15.01 -4.29 3.25
CA LEU A 161 -15.31 -5.44 2.41
C LEU A 161 -16.80 -5.82 2.43
N LEU A 162 -17.42 -5.78 3.60
CA LEU A 162 -18.83 -6.15 3.79
C LEU A 162 -19.79 -5.02 3.39
N PHE A 163 -19.38 -3.77 3.57
CA PHE A 163 -20.18 -2.58 3.33
C PHE A 163 -19.49 -1.63 2.33
N PRO A 164 -19.50 -1.95 1.02
CA PRO A 164 -18.87 -1.11 0.00
C PRO A 164 -19.49 0.30 -0.08
N GLY A 165 -20.73 0.45 0.38
CA GLY A 165 -21.42 1.73 0.45
C GLY A 165 -20.72 2.78 1.31
N ILE A 166 -19.92 2.39 2.32
CA ILE A 166 -19.19 3.36 3.16
C ILE A 166 -18.11 4.07 2.33
N SER A 167 -17.36 3.32 1.52
CA SER A 167 -16.33 3.87 0.64
C SER A 167 -16.92 4.75 -0.47
N LEU A 168 -18.13 4.42 -0.92
CA LEU A 168 -18.80 5.08 -2.04
C LEU A 168 -19.73 6.21 -1.60
N TRP A 169 -20.06 6.31 -0.32
CA TRP A 169 -20.99 7.32 0.20
C TRP A 169 -20.47 8.75 -0.02
N LEU A 170 -19.22 9.00 0.35
CA LEU A 170 -18.62 10.33 0.23
C LEU A 170 -18.37 10.74 -1.25
N PRO A 171 -17.82 9.86 -2.13
CA PRO A 171 -17.75 10.14 -3.56
C PRO A 171 -19.11 10.43 -4.21
N ASN A 172 -20.15 9.66 -3.89
CA ASN A 172 -21.49 9.86 -4.43
C ASN A 172 -22.15 11.17 -3.97
N LEU A 173 -21.73 11.74 -2.83
CA LEU A 173 -22.21 13.02 -2.34
C LEU A 173 -21.50 14.21 -2.99
N LEU A 174 -20.22 14.06 -3.34
CA LEU A 174 -19.36 15.13 -3.90
C LEU A 174 -19.32 15.15 -5.44
N MET A 175 -19.50 14.01 -6.11
CA MET A 175 -19.47 13.88 -7.57
C MET A 175 -20.86 13.97 -8.21
N LYS A 176 -21.84 14.51 -7.47
CA LYS A 176 -23.21 14.75 -7.93
C LYS A 176 -23.38 16.16 -8.46
#